data_AF-A0A7W6MM99-F1
#
_entry.id   AF-A0A7W6MM99-F1
#
_cell.length_a   1.000
_cell.length_b   1.000
_cell.length_c   1.000
_cell.angle_alpha   90.00
_cell.angle_beta   90.00
_cell.angle_gamma   90.00
#
_symmetry.space_group_name_H-M   'P 1'
#
loop_
_entity.id
_entity.type
_entity.pdbx_description
1 polymer ?
#
loop_
_entity_poly.entity_id
_entity_poly.type
_entity_poly.pdbx_seq_one_letter_code
_entity_poly.pdbx_strand_id
1 'polypeptide(L)' 'MNTKLHTIADTNGRPLSFFLTAGPVSDYTGAGALLDDLPKA' A
#
# COMPACT_ATOMS: atom_id res chain seq x y z
N MET A 1 7.05 0.19 -18.79
CA MET A 1 7.18 -0.50 -17.48
C MET A 1 6.23 0.19 -16.53
N ASN A 2 5.26 -0.53 -15.95
CA ASN A 2 4.29 0.05 -15.02
C ASN A 2 4.77 -0.17 -13.59
N THR A 3 4.69 0.86 -12.76
CA THR A 3 5.01 0.81 -11.34
C THR A 3 3.80 1.34 -10.59
N LYS A 4 3.46 0.73 -9.46
CA LYS A 4 2.34 1.14 -8.61
C LYS A 4 2.85 1.40 -7.19
N LEU A 5 2.23 2.37 -6.52
CA LEU A 5 2.48 2.72 -5.13
C LEU A 5 1.21 2.47 -4.33
N HIS A 6 1.29 1.59 -3.35
CA HIS A 6 0.23 1.26 -2.40
C HIS A 6 0.55 1.92 -1.07
N THR A 7 -0.47 2.46 -0.39
CA THR A 7 -0.28 3.23 0.83
C THR A 7 -1.35 2.95 1.86
N ILE A 8 -0.98 2.96 3.14
CA ILE A 8 -1.91 3.15 4.26
C ILE A 8 -1.83 4.62 4.67
N ALA A 9 -2.96 5.26 4.92
CA ALA A 9 -3.02 6.62 5.45
C ALA A 9 -3.98 6.71 6.64
N ASP A 10 -3.71 7.65 7.54
CA ASP A 10 -4.63 7.98 8.62
C ASP A 10 -5.88 8.72 8.10
N THR A 11 -6.81 9.03 9.00
CA THR A 11 -8.06 9.74 8.67
C THR A 11 -7.84 11.16 8.15
N ASN A 12 -6.65 11.73 8.35
CA ASN A 12 -6.26 13.04 7.84
C ASN A 12 -5.53 12.95 6.49
N GLY A 13 -5.39 11.74 5.92
CA GLY A 13 -4.64 11.49 4.69
C GLY A 13 -3.12 11.50 4.89
N ARG A 14 -2.63 11.43 6.13
CA ARG A 14 -1.19 11.31 6.40
C ARG A 14 -0.75 9.87 6.15
N PRO A 15 0.22 9.64 5.26
CA PRO A 15 0.66 8.29 4.96
C PRO A 15 1.40 7.67 6.15
N LEU A 16 1.09 6.42 6.44
CA LEU A 16 1.68 5.61 7.52
C LEU A 16 2.70 4.62 6.97
N SER A 17 2.40 3.98 5.84
CA SER A 17 3.29 3.03 5.17
C SER A 17 3.10 3.07 3.65
N PHE A 18 4.14 2.66 2.94
CA PHE A 18 4.20 2.66 1.48
C PHE A 18 4.79 1.35 0.97
N PHE A 19 4.23 0.83 -0.12
CA PHE A 19 4.76 -0.33 -0.82
C PHE A 19 4.78 -0.09 -2.32
N LEU A 20 5.95 -0.27 -2.93
CA LEU A 20 6.16 -0.06 -4.35
C LEU A 20 6.27 -1.41 -5.06
N THR A 21 5.37 -1.67 -6.02
CA THR A 21 5.46 -2.86 -6.86
C THR A 21 6.03 -2.49 -8.22
N ALA A 22 7.09 -3.18 -8.62
CA ALA A 22 7.63 -3.11 -9.97
C ALA A 22 6.85 -4.04 -10.90
N GLY A 23 6.51 -3.54 -12.09
CA GLY A 23 5.79 -4.31 -13.09
C GLY A 23 4.27 -4.33 -12.88
N PRO A 24 3.55 -5.03 -13.77
CA PRO A 24 2.11 -5.13 -13.71
C PRO A 24 1.67 -6.05 -12.56
N VAL A 25 1.30 -5.44 -11.43
CA VAL A 25 0.70 -6.11 -10.27
C VAL A 25 -0.72 -5.56 -10.07
N SER A 26 -1.65 -6.44 -9.64
CA SER A 26 -3.02 -6.04 -9.30
C SER A 26 -3.05 -5.24 -8.00
N ASP A 27 -3.98 -4.30 -7.89
CA ASP A 27 -4.12 -3.47 -6.68
C ASP A 27 -4.45 -4.30 -5.44
N TYR A 28 -5.21 -5.39 -5.60
CA TYR A 28 -5.52 -6.31 -4.49
C TYR A 28 -4.26 -7.00 -3.96
N THR A 29 -3.42 -7.50 -4.87
CA THR A 29 -2.15 -8.15 -4.51
C THR A 29 -1.17 -7.16 -3.90
N GLY A 30 -1.06 -5.96 -4.46
CA GLY A 30 -0.19 -4.90 -3.95
C GLY A 30 -0.63 -4.36 -2.59
N ALA A 31 -1.94 -4.17 -2.37
CA ALA A 31 -2.48 -3.78 -1.07
C ALA A 31 -2.34 -4.88 -0.01
N GLY A 32 -2.40 -6.15 -0.41
CA GLY A 32 -2.20 -7.29 0.49
C GLY A 32 -0.83 -7.28 1.20
N ALA A 33 0.20 -6.68 0.59
CA ALA A 33 1.52 -6.56 1.21
C ALA A 33 1.56 -5.61 2.42
N LEU A 34 0.54 -4.77 2.61
CA LEU A 34 0.46 -3.79 3.69
C LEU A 34 -0.39 -4.28 4.88
N LEU A 35 -0.92 -5.51 4.84
CA LEU A 35 -1.83 -6.01 5.88
C LEU A 35 -1.18 -6.08 7.27
N ASP A 36 0.10 -6.44 7.33
CA ASP A 36 0.85 -6.52 8.60
C ASP A 36 1.21 -5.13 9.16
N ASP A 37 1.18 -4.10 8.32
CA ASP A 37 1.47 -2.70 8.69
C ASP A 37 0.23 -1.93 9.15
N LEU A 38 -0.95 -2.58 9.21
CA LEU A 38 -2.18 -1.93 9.63
C LEU A 38 -2.11 -1.53 11.11
N PRO A 39 -2.46 -0.27 11.46
CA PRO A 39 -2.53 0.14 12.84
C PRO A 39 -3.61 -0.69 13.57
N LYS A 40 -3.29 -1.07 14.81
CA LYS A 40 -4.24 -1.74 15.69
C LYS A 40 -5.42 -0.80 15.99
N ALA A 41 -6.62 -1.37 16.06
CA ALA A 41 -7.84 -0.67 16.44
C ALA A 41 -7.82 -0.24 17.91
#